data_AF-A0A926Z6J2-F1
#
_entry.id   AF-A0A926Z6J2-F1
#
_cell.length_a   1.000
_cell.length_b   1.000
_cell.length_c   1.000
_cell.angle_alpha   90.00
_cell.angle_beta   90.00
_cell.angle_gamma   90.00
#
_symmetry.space_group_name_H-M   'P 1'
#
loop_
_entity.id
_entity.type
_entity.pdbx_description
1 polymer ?
#
loop_
_entity_poly.entity_id
_entity_poly.type
_entity_poly.pdbx_seq_one_letter_code
_entity_poly.pdbx_strand_id
1 'polypeptide(L)' 'MAGTEINEGIDRYAYHQGLFVIKPSGEGVAIANDDDFKIATWQIST' A
#
# COMPACT_ATOMS: atom_id res chain seq x y z
N MET A 1 -4.04 5.79 19.43
CA MET A 1 -4.11 5.24 18.06
C MET A 1 -3.96 6.43 17.13
N ALA A 2 -2.88 6.50 16.35
CA ALA A 2 -2.82 7.50 15.30
C ALA A 2 -3.84 7.07 14.25
N GLY A 3 -4.94 7.81 14.14
CA GLY A 3 -5.93 7.61 13.08
C GLY A 3 -5.27 7.97 11.77
N THR A 4 -4.55 7.04 11.16
CA THR A 4 -4.14 7.16 9.75
C THR A 4 -5.41 6.93 8.94
N GLU A 5 -6.26 7.96 8.88
CA GLU A 5 -7.38 8.00 7.94
C GLU A 5 -6.76 8.05 6.54
N ILE A 6 -6.75 6.90 5.87
CA ILE A 6 -6.43 6.83 4.45
C ILE A 6 -7.60 7.49 3.75
N ASN A 7 -7.37 8.70 3.25
CA ASN A 7 -8.37 9.45 2.50
C ASN A 7 -8.91 8.58 1.36
N GLU A 8 -10.21 8.66 1.10
CA GLU A 8 -10.90 7.74 0.19
C GLU A 8 -10.21 7.75 -1.19
N GLY A 9 -9.77 6.57 -1.65
CA GLY A 9 -9.11 6.39 -2.95
C GLY A 9 -7.58 6.48 -2.97
N ILE A 10 -6.90 6.84 -1.87
CA ILE A 10 -5.43 6.84 -1.78
C ILE A 10 -4.86 5.42 -1.90
N ASP A 11 -5.54 4.43 -1.35
CA ASP A 11 -5.17 3.01 -1.47
C ASP A 11 -5.24 2.52 -2.92
N ARG A 12 -6.29 2.90 -3.65
CA ARG A 12 -6.44 2.62 -5.08
C ARG A 12 -5.35 3.28 -5.90
N TYR A 13 -5.02 4.54 -5.61
CA TYR A 13 -3.91 5.22 -6.27
C TYR A 13 -2.58 4.51 -6.03
N ALA A 14 -2.25 4.17 -4.78
CA ALA A 14 -1.05 3.44 -4.43
C ALA A 14 -0.96 2.08 -5.15
N TYR A 15 -2.05 1.31 -5.18
CA TYR A 15 -2.13 0.05 -5.93
C TYR A 15 -1.77 0.25 -7.42
N HIS A 16 -2.38 1.25 -8.08
CA HIS A 16 -2.11 1.54 -9.48
C HIS A 16 -0.71 2.10 -9.75
N GLN A 17 -0.07 2.72 -8.77
CA GLN A 17 1.32 3.19 -8.86
C GLN A 17 2.34 2.08 -8.56
N GLY A 18 1.90 0.84 -8.33
CA GLY A 18 2.79 -0.26 -7.95
C GLY A 18 3.40 -0.10 -6.56
N LEU A 19 2.70 0.60 -5.66
CA LEU A 19 3.06 0.79 -4.26
C LEU A 19 2.28 -0.16 -3.37
N PHE A 20 2.93 -0.62 -2.30
CA PHE A 20 2.27 -1.47 -1.31
C PHE A 20 1.29 -0.67 -0.44
N VAL A 21 0.11 -1.24 -0.23
CA VAL A 21 -0.92 -0.71 0.67
C VAL A 21 -0.87 -1.50 1.97
N ILE A 22 -0.66 -0.80 3.08
CA ILE A 22 -0.62 -1.39 4.42
C ILE A 22 -1.85 -0.93 5.19
N LYS A 23 -2.63 -1.88 5.74
CA LYS A 23 -3.84 -1.60 6.52
C LYS A 23 -3.75 -2.24 7.92
N PRO A 24 -4.32 -1.61 8.97
CA PRO A 24 -4.47 -2.26 10.26
C PRO A 24 -5.25 -3.57 10.13
N SER A 25 -4.81 -4.60 10.85
CA SER A 25 -5.45 -5.92 10.87
C SER A 25 -5.32 -6.54 12.26
N GLY A 26 -6.38 -6.42 13.06
CA GLY A 26 -6.38 -6.86 14.45
C GLY A 26 -5.33 -6.11 15.29
N GLU A 27 -4.38 -6.85 15.85
CA GLU A 27 -3.27 -6.29 16.63
C GLU A 27 -2.09 -5.81 15.77
N GLY A 28 -2.08 -6.13 14.48
CA GLY A 28 -0.96 -5.84 13.57
C GLY A 28 -1.36 -5.03 12.34
N VAL A 29 -0.54 -5.16 11.30
CA VAL A 29 -0.79 -4.60 9.97
C VAL A 29 -0.70 -5.71 8.92
N ALA A 30 -1.47 -5.57 7.85
CA ALA A 30 -1.46 -6.48 6.72
C ALA A 30 -1.17 -5.72 5.42
N ILE A 31 -0.52 -6.39 4.47
CA ILE A 31 -0.44 -5.94 3.09
C ILE A 31 -1.80 -6.23 2.45
N ALA A 32 -2.42 -5.20 1.89
CA ALA A 32 -3.76 -5.26 1.30
C ALA A 32 -3.73 -5.38 -0.23
N ASN A 33 -2.55 -5.50 -0.84
CA ASN A 33 -2.41 -5.82 -2.25
C ASN A 33 -2.83 -7.27 -2.51
N ASP A 34 -3.48 -7.53 -3.64
CA ASP A 34 -3.87 -8.89 -4.08
C ASP A 34 -2.75 -9.59 -4.88
N ASP A 35 -3.03 -10.83 -5.31
CA ASP A 35 -2.09 -11.67 -6.04
C ASP A 35 -1.76 -11.16 -7.46
N ASP A 36 -2.55 -10.25 -8.03
CA ASP A 36 -2.26 -9.65 -9.34
C ASP A 36 -1.36 -8.42 -9.25
N PHE A 37 -1.13 -7.89 -8.04
CA PHE A 37 -0.31 -6.71 -7.83
C PHE A 37 1.08 -6.78 -8.50
N LYS A 38 1.47 -5.67 -9.13
CA LYS A 38 2.76 -5.51 -9.79
C LYS A 38 3.53 -4.38 -9.13
N ILE A 39 4.71 -4.69 -8.60
CA ILE A 39 5.57 -3.73 -7.91
C ILE A 39 6.21 -2.74 -8.90
N ALA A 40 6.21 -1.46 -8.57
CA ALA A 40 7.03 -0.47 -9.27
C ALA A 40 8.49 -0.63 -8.83
N THR A 41 9.36 -1.06 -9.75
CA THR A 41 10.79 -1.20 -9.46
C THR A 41 11.46 0.16 -9.56
N TRP A 42 11.88 0.71 -8.42
CA TRP A 42 12.71 1.92 -8.40
C TRP A 42 14.16 1.52 -8.68
N GLN A 43 14.66 1.88 -9.85
CA GLN A 43 16.09 1.73 -10.14
C GLN A 43 16.84 2.81 -9.39
N ILE A 44 17.56 2.42 -8.35
CA ILE A 44 18.50 3.30 -7.66
C ILE A 44 19.77 3.33 -8.53
N SER A 45 20.00 4.42 -9.24
CA SER A 45 21.28 4.67 -9.91
C SER A 45 22.34 4.96 -8.84
N THR A 46 23.36 4.11 -8.74
CA THR A 46 24.54 4.28 -7.87
C THR A 46 25.64 5.04 -8.60
#